data_AF-A0A9P5U0D0-F1
#
_entry.id   AF-A0A9P5U0D0-F1
#
_cell.length_a   1.000
_cell.length_b   1.000
_cell.length_c   1.000
_cell.angle_alpha   90.00
_cell.angle_beta   90.00
_cell.angle_gamma   90.00
#
_symmetry.space_group_name_H-M   'P 1'
#
loop_
_entity.id
_entity.type
_entity.pdbx_description
1 polymer ?
#
loop_
_entity_poly.entity_id
_entity_poly.type
_entity_poly.pdbx_seq_one_letter_code
_entity_poly.pdbx_strand_id
1 'polypeptide(L)'
;MPGENHPLSALEKGNPKGYISRLQFLLHEVEYRHIPSSPPIELLRSHNSWTHDTLGPMTPWTKCHLDAVAKMSLDLPYKAYPYADTEVIAVIGKLTALVLYIDDSLETADGIVYDEIGSFAYHVFMGKPQPFGILNLYHVCIKELLHLFEGDTALRGLAVWGWINYIDGCLLEKRLLTTDTDNLSKRRCNGISNAAQETSPKAGINFPLWMRNKTAIGESFIAPIFHSTEEQGLPLSRYLRALPDISYFIGVMNDILSFHKEELAGESVNMIHLQTHSFKESRGSGPSGEWTALDTFNHLCNEVRDAIYRINEILRVQDCEKIVRDGSNGKSMGLSEVDVAIALRWRKFKDGYISWHLETPRYKLDFIRPEQFQTD
;
A
#
# COMPACT_ATOMS: atom_id res chain seq x y z
N MET A 1 -8.46 38.48 21.99
CA MET A 1 -9.57 37.69 22.56
C MET A 1 -10.86 38.12 21.87
N PRO A 2 -11.70 37.21 21.34
CA PRO A 2 -11.48 35.83 20.86
C PRO A 2 -11.61 35.78 19.31
N GLY A 3 -11.02 34.86 18.55
CA GLY A 3 -11.09 33.40 18.65
C GLY A 3 -11.68 32.90 17.32
N GLU A 4 -10.84 32.79 16.28
CA GLU A 4 -11.24 32.15 15.02
C GLU A 4 -11.39 30.66 15.28
N ASN A 5 -12.66 30.23 15.35
CA ASN A 5 -13.05 28.83 15.41
C ASN A 5 -12.60 28.15 14.11
N HIS A 6 -11.43 27.53 14.13
CA HIS A 6 -11.20 26.36 13.29
C HIS A 6 -12.29 25.33 13.64
N PRO A 7 -13.07 24.83 12.67
CA PRO A 7 -13.98 23.74 12.95
C PRO A 7 -13.12 22.52 13.28
N LEU A 8 -13.07 22.20 14.57
CA LEU A 8 -12.65 20.89 15.07
C LEU A 8 -13.32 19.83 14.19
N SER A 9 -12.49 18.93 13.65
CA SER A 9 -12.92 17.84 12.79
C SER A 9 -14.05 17.07 13.45
N ALA A 10 -14.89 16.44 12.62
CA ALA A 10 -16.14 15.78 13.00
C ALA A 10 -16.02 14.63 14.04
N LEU A 11 -14.83 14.39 14.61
CA LEU A 11 -14.56 13.41 15.67
C LEU A 11 -14.99 13.85 17.07
N GLU A 12 -15.22 15.14 17.33
CA GLU A 12 -15.70 15.55 18.67
C GLU A 12 -17.19 15.26 18.90
N LYS A 13 -17.95 14.92 17.85
CA LYS A 13 -19.40 14.65 17.95
C LYS A 13 -19.81 13.19 17.68
N GLY A 14 -18.88 12.35 17.23
CA GLY A 14 -19.12 10.93 16.97
C GLY A 14 -18.08 10.07 17.68
N ASN A 15 -18.53 9.14 18.52
CA ASN A 15 -17.72 8.24 19.34
C ASN A 15 -16.42 7.77 18.62
N PRO A 16 -15.22 8.27 19.00
CA PRO A 16 -13.94 7.93 18.35
C PRO A 16 -13.54 6.45 18.48
N LYS A 17 -14.39 5.61 19.09
CA LYS A 17 -14.23 4.14 19.22
C LYS A 17 -14.88 3.33 18.09
N GLY A 18 -15.65 3.96 17.18
CA GLY A 18 -16.44 3.23 16.17
C GLY A 18 -15.59 2.43 15.18
N TYR A 19 -14.55 3.05 14.59
CA TYR A 19 -13.71 2.38 13.60
C TYR A 19 -12.77 1.32 14.22
N ILE A 20 -12.38 1.47 15.50
CA ILE A 20 -11.54 0.49 16.20
C ILE A 20 -12.25 -0.87 16.26
N SER A 21 -13.51 -0.88 16.71
CA SER A 21 -14.30 -2.12 16.76
C SER A 21 -14.51 -2.69 15.35
N ARG A 22 -14.72 -1.83 14.34
CA ARG A 22 -14.83 -2.29 12.95
C ARG A 22 -13.54 -2.92 12.44
N LEU A 23 -12.39 -2.34 12.76
CA LEU A 23 -11.08 -2.85 12.36
C LEU A 23 -10.78 -4.21 13.00
N GLN A 24 -11.04 -4.36 14.30
CA GLN A 24 -10.93 -5.65 14.98
C GLN A 24 -11.84 -6.70 14.34
N PHE A 25 -13.08 -6.33 14.02
CA PHE A 25 -14.02 -7.21 13.34
C PHE A 25 -13.51 -7.59 11.93
N LEU A 26 -12.95 -6.63 11.18
CA LEU A 26 -12.36 -6.90 9.86
C LEU A 26 -11.24 -7.95 9.96
N LEU A 27 -10.34 -7.81 10.93
CA LEU A 27 -9.24 -8.77 11.13
C LEU A 27 -9.76 -10.20 11.36
N HIS A 28 -10.87 -10.36 12.10
CA HIS A 28 -11.55 -11.65 12.23
C HIS A 28 -12.21 -12.11 10.92
N GLU A 29 -12.93 -11.23 10.22
CA GLU A 29 -13.62 -11.57 8.95
C GLU A 29 -12.64 -12.06 7.87
N VAL A 30 -11.44 -11.48 7.81
CA VAL A 30 -10.41 -11.85 6.83
C VAL A 30 -9.51 -12.98 7.31
N GLU A 31 -9.87 -13.60 8.42
CA GLU A 31 -9.15 -14.70 9.08
C GLU A 31 -7.67 -14.35 9.26
N TYR A 32 -7.34 -13.14 9.71
CA TYR A 32 -5.95 -12.76 9.95
C TYR A 32 -5.30 -13.71 10.98
N ARG A 33 -4.09 -14.19 10.67
CA ARG A 33 -3.31 -15.04 11.56
C ARG A 33 -1.98 -14.36 11.86
N HIS A 34 -1.73 -14.08 13.14
CA HIS A 34 -0.46 -13.50 13.56
C HIS A 34 0.63 -14.58 13.64
N ILE A 35 1.75 -14.35 12.96
CA ILE A 35 2.93 -15.21 13.03
C ILE A 35 4.14 -14.34 13.37
N PRO A 36 4.60 -14.38 14.64
CA PRO A 36 5.81 -13.68 15.05
C PRO A 36 6.99 -14.08 14.17
N SER A 37 7.68 -13.08 13.64
CA SER A 37 8.82 -13.29 12.75
C SER A 37 9.75 -12.08 12.83
N SER A 38 11.05 -12.34 12.74
CA SER A 38 12.11 -11.32 12.74
C SER A 38 13.21 -11.70 11.74
N PRO A 39 13.79 -10.74 11.01
CA PRO A 39 14.84 -11.00 10.05
C PRO A 39 16.07 -11.67 10.68
N PRO A 40 16.80 -12.54 9.96
CA PRO A 40 18.11 -13.02 10.38
C PRO A 40 19.06 -11.86 10.67
N ILE A 41 19.95 -12.04 11.64
CA ILE A 41 20.81 -10.96 12.13
C ILE A 41 21.78 -10.45 11.05
N GLU A 42 22.21 -11.32 10.13
CA GLU A 42 23.07 -10.96 9.00
C GLU A 42 22.35 -10.05 8.02
N LEU A 43 21.10 -10.38 7.67
CA LEU A 43 20.27 -9.57 6.78
C LEU A 43 19.97 -8.22 7.40
N LEU A 44 19.61 -8.20 8.69
CA LEU A 44 19.39 -6.97 9.45
C LEU A 44 20.65 -6.09 9.48
N ARG A 45 21.82 -6.68 9.73
CA ARG A 45 23.09 -5.95 9.77
C ARG A 45 23.44 -5.36 8.41
N SER A 46 23.28 -6.13 7.34
CA SER A 46 23.53 -5.68 5.97
C SER A 46 22.62 -4.51 5.59
N HIS A 47 21.31 -4.64 5.85
CA HIS A 47 20.34 -3.59 5.56
C HIS A 47 20.55 -2.33 6.41
N ASN A 48 20.92 -2.50 7.69
CA ASN A 48 21.25 -1.38 8.57
C ASN A 48 22.50 -0.64 8.06
N SER A 49 23.57 -1.35 7.70
CA SER A 49 24.77 -0.74 7.10
C SER A 49 24.43 -0.01 5.80
N TRP A 50 23.67 -0.61 4.88
CA TRP A 50 23.22 0.10 3.68
C TRP A 50 22.41 1.37 4.02
N THR A 51 21.50 1.29 4.99
CA THR A 51 20.68 2.44 5.42
C THR A 51 21.56 3.57 5.98
N HIS A 52 22.55 3.28 6.81
CA HIS A 52 23.42 4.31 7.41
C HIS A 52 24.50 4.81 6.46
N ASP A 53 25.12 3.93 5.68
CA ASP A 53 26.30 4.23 4.89
C ASP A 53 25.96 4.72 3.47
N THR A 54 24.79 4.35 2.95
CA THR A 54 24.35 4.71 1.59
C THR A 54 23.19 5.70 1.60
N LEU A 55 22.11 5.40 2.34
CA LEU A 55 20.95 6.29 2.40
C LEU A 55 21.19 7.50 3.32
N GLY A 56 21.77 7.28 4.49
CA GLY A 56 22.07 8.30 5.50
C GLY A 56 22.73 9.57 4.93
N PRO A 57 23.84 9.48 4.17
CA PRO A 57 24.53 10.65 3.62
C PRO A 57 23.70 11.46 2.61
N MET A 58 22.62 10.90 2.08
CA MET A 58 21.73 11.54 1.10
C MET A 58 20.46 12.12 1.74
N THR A 59 20.29 12.00 3.05
CA THR A 59 19.08 12.43 3.77
C THR A 59 19.42 13.35 4.95
N PRO A 60 18.49 14.21 5.39
CA PRO A 60 18.66 15.01 6.61
C PRO A 60 18.34 14.19 7.88
N TRP A 61 18.14 12.87 7.76
CA TRP A 61 17.67 12.03 8.83
C TRP A 61 18.73 11.82 9.92
N THR A 62 18.27 11.88 11.18
CA THR A 62 19.12 11.56 12.32
C THR A 62 19.41 10.07 12.38
N LYS A 63 20.46 9.67 13.11
CA LYS A 63 20.77 8.27 13.38
C LYS A 63 19.56 7.48 13.90
N CYS A 64 18.79 8.06 14.83
CA CYS A 64 17.59 7.44 15.40
C CYS A 64 16.51 7.20 14.32
N HIS A 65 16.32 8.17 13.42
CA HIS A 65 15.39 8.03 12.31
C HIS A 65 15.87 6.95 11.34
N LEU A 66 17.16 6.91 11.00
CA LEU A 66 17.76 5.87 10.16
C LEU A 66 17.61 4.47 10.76
N ASP A 67 17.80 4.32 12.08
CA ASP A 67 17.59 3.05 12.78
C ASP A 67 16.12 2.60 12.70
N ALA A 68 15.17 3.52 12.89
CA ALA A 68 13.75 3.24 12.78
C ALA A 68 13.35 2.82 11.35
N VAL A 69 13.83 3.54 10.33
CA VAL A 69 13.57 3.25 8.92
C VAL A 69 14.23 1.93 8.51
N ALA A 70 15.48 1.67 8.91
CA ALA A 70 16.16 0.41 8.61
C ALA A 70 15.34 -0.79 9.11
N LYS A 71 14.84 -0.71 10.36
CA LYS A 71 14.00 -1.77 10.92
C LYS A 71 12.67 -1.91 10.16
N MET A 72 11.90 -0.83 10.06
CA MET A 72 10.57 -0.85 9.47
C MET A 72 10.57 -1.29 8.00
N SER A 73 11.53 -0.80 7.22
CA SER A 73 11.63 -1.08 5.79
C SER A 73 12.03 -2.52 5.48
N LEU A 74 12.84 -3.17 6.33
CA LEU A 74 13.19 -4.58 6.18
C LEU A 74 12.11 -5.52 6.72
N ASP A 75 11.45 -5.14 7.82
CA ASP A 75 10.42 -5.97 8.46
C ASP A 75 9.24 -6.22 7.50
N LEU A 76 8.88 -5.25 6.65
CA LEU A 76 7.81 -5.41 5.66
C LEU A 76 8.04 -6.60 4.71
N PRO A 77 9.06 -6.59 3.83
CA PRO A 77 9.26 -7.68 2.88
C PRO A 77 9.61 -8.99 3.57
N TYR A 78 10.28 -8.96 4.73
CA TYR A 78 10.58 -10.18 5.46
C TYR A 78 9.32 -10.90 5.97
N LYS A 79 8.35 -10.14 6.51
CA LYS A 79 7.07 -10.68 6.98
C LYS A 79 6.17 -11.07 5.81
N ALA A 80 6.11 -10.24 4.77
CA ALA A 80 5.20 -10.40 3.65
C ALA A 80 5.67 -11.48 2.64
N TYR A 81 6.97 -11.75 2.54
CA TYR A 81 7.53 -12.67 1.56
C TYR A 81 8.45 -13.74 2.20
N PRO A 82 7.94 -14.56 3.13
CA PRO A 82 8.78 -15.55 3.83
C PRO A 82 9.33 -16.66 2.93
N TYR A 83 8.87 -16.75 1.68
CA TYR A 83 9.33 -17.72 0.67
C TYR A 83 10.09 -17.06 -0.50
N ALA A 84 10.32 -15.75 -0.46
CA ALA A 84 11.15 -15.08 -1.47
C ALA A 84 12.63 -15.20 -1.13
N ASP A 85 13.46 -15.09 -2.16
CA ASP A 85 14.91 -15.08 -2.00
C ASP A 85 15.36 -13.86 -1.17
N THR A 86 16.49 -14.03 -0.48
CA THR A 86 17.00 -13.01 0.43
C THR A 86 17.34 -11.72 -0.32
N GLU A 87 17.79 -11.83 -1.57
CA GLU A 87 18.05 -10.72 -2.48
C GLU A 87 16.79 -9.92 -2.79
N VAL A 88 15.66 -10.60 -3.06
CA VAL A 88 14.37 -9.94 -3.32
C VAL A 88 13.91 -9.20 -2.05
N ILE A 89 14.01 -9.84 -0.88
CA ILE A 89 13.67 -9.21 0.40
C ILE A 89 14.53 -7.96 0.63
N ALA A 90 15.85 -8.07 0.40
CA ALA A 90 16.78 -6.96 0.59
C ALA A 90 16.47 -5.78 -0.34
N VAL A 91 16.26 -6.03 -1.64
CA VAL A 91 15.98 -4.96 -2.61
C VAL A 91 14.63 -4.29 -2.35
N ILE A 92 13.58 -5.06 -2.04
CA ILE A 92 12.28 -4.47 -1.65
C ILE A 92 12.43 -3.67 -0.35
N GLY A 93 13.26 -4.12 0.59
CA GLY A 93 13.55 -3.37 1.81
C GLY A 93 14.19 -2.02 1.51
N LYS A 94 15.19 -1.98 0.60
CA LYS A 94 15.82 -0.73 0.15
C LYS A 94 14.80 0.20 -0.52
N LEU A 95 13.99 -0.33 -1.44
CA LEU A 95 12.95 0.43 -2.13
C LEU A 95 11.90 0.98 -1.16
N THR A 96 11.52 0.20 -0.14
CA THR A 96 10.59 0.63 0.91
C THR A 96 11.18 1.79 1.73
N ALA A 97 12.46 1.72 2.11
CA ALA A 97 13.13 2.83 2.81
C ALA A 97 13.16 4.11 1.97
N LEU A 98 13.42 4.00 0.67
CA LEU A 98 13.46 5.13 -0.26
C LEU A 98 12.07 5.74 -0.49
N VAL A 99 11.03 4.92 -0.61
CA VAL A 99 9.65 5.39 -0.72
C VAL A 99 9.24 6.15 0.53
N LEU A 100 9.53 5.62 1.73
CA LEU A 100 9.26 6.33 2.98
C LEU A 100 9.97 7.69 3.05
N TYR A 101 11.21 7.76 2.56
CA TYR A 101 11.92 9.04 2.47
C TYR A 101 11.23 10.01 1.52
N ILE A 102 10.86 9.56 0.32
CA ILE A 102 10.23 10.40 -0.69
C ILE A 102 8.88 10.90 -0.18
N ASP A 103 8.07 10.02 0.39
CA ASP A 103 6.77 10.33 1.01
C ASP A 103 6.91 11.44 2.08
N ASP A 104 7.76 11.20 3.09
CA ASP A 104 7.99 12.15 4.19
C ASP A 104 8.61 13.48 3.67
N SER A 105 9.39 13.44 2.59
CA SER A 105 10.05 14.63 2.02
C SER A 105 9.15 15.47 1.13
N LEU A 106 8.04 14.93 0.62
CA LEU A 106 7.11 15.71 -0.19
C LEU A 106 6.30 16.70 0.64
N GLU A 107 6.28 16.54 1.96
CA GLU A 107 5.65 17.46 2.90
C GLU A 107 6.56 18.63 3.29
N THR A 108 7.86 18.59 2.98
CA THR A 108 8.79 19.65 3.38
C THR A 108 8.53 20.95 2.63
N ALA A 109 8.79 22.06 3.34
CA ALA A 109 8.55 23.41 2.82
C ALA A 109 9.58 23.85 1.75
N ASP A 110 10.74 23.19 1.67
CA ASP A 110 11.82 23.54 0.73
C ASP A 110 11.57 23.06 -0.71
N GLY A 111 10.66 22.09 -0.92
CA GLY A 111 10.21 21.65 -2.24
C GLY A 111 11.28 20.96 -3.09
N ILE A 112 12.48 20.68 -2.55
CA ILE A 112 13.63 20.17 -3.31
C ILE A 112 13.29 18.84 -3.98
N VAL A 113 12.78 17.88 -3.20
CA VAL A 113 12.40 16.56 -3.73
C VAL A 113 11.29 16.68 -4.76
N TYR A 114 10.34 17.61 -4.56
CA TYR A 114 9.25 17.84 -5.51
C TYR A 114 9.74 18.31 -6.88
N ASP A 115 10.71 19.23 -6.92
CA ASP A 115 11.28 19.71 -8.18
C ASP A 115 12.06 18.61 -8.92
N GLU A 116 12.74 17.74 -8.17
CA GLU A 116 13.53 16.64 -8.74
C GLU A 116 12.67 15.51 -9.31
N ILE A 117 11.54 15.15 -8.66
CA ILE A 117 10.69 14.04 -9.11
C ILE A 117 10.03 14.30 -10.47
N GLY A 118 9.85 15.58 -10.86
CA GLY A 118 9.15 15.97 -12.08
C GLY A 118 9.77 15.44 -13.38
N SER A 119 11.04 15.04 -13.37
CA SER A 119 11.75 14.49 -14.54
C SER A 119 12.07 13.00 -14.44
N PHE A 120 11.72 12.35 -13.32
CA PHE A 120 12.16 10.97 -13.03
C PHE A 120 11.70 9.98 -14.11
N ALA A 121 10.38 9.86 -14.34
CA ALA A 121 9.82 8.93 -15.31
C ALA A 121 10.32 9.23 -16.73
N TYR A 122 10.40 10.52 -17.09
CA TYR A 122 10.95 10.96 -18.37
C TYR A 122 12.40 10.46 -18.56
N HIS A 123 13.26 10.57 -17.54
CA HIS A 123 14.63 10.05 -17.61
C HIS A 123 14.69 8.54 -17.75
N VAL A 124 13.84 7.79 -17.04
CA VAL A 124 13.73 6.33 -17.17
C VAL A 124 13.39 5.94 -18.61
N PHE A 125 12.31 6.48 -19.18
CA PHE A 125 11.85 6.11 -20.53
C PHE A 125 12.77 6.58 -21.65
N MET A 126 13.48 7.69 -21.45
CA MET A 126 14.46 8.20 -22.41
C MET A 126 15.86 7.58 -22.27
N GLY A 127 16.07 6.68 -21.30
CA GLY A 127 17.37 6.09 -21.03
C GLY A 127 18.42 7.11 -20.55
N LYS A 128 17.99 8.22 -19.94
CA LYS A 128 18.87 9.26 -19.41
C LYS A 128 19.30 8.93 -17.97
N PRO A 129 20.49 9.38 -17.54
CA PRO A 129 20.89 9.27 -16.14
C PRO A 129 19.94 10.07 -15.24
N GLN A 130 19.63 9.54 -14.06
CA GLN A 130 18.93 10.31 -13.04
C GLN A 130 19.88 11.34 -12.41
N PRO A 131 19.38 12.47 -11.91
CA PRO A 131 20.17 13.37 -11.08
C PRO A 131 20.80 12.63 -9.90
N PHE A 132 22.02 13.00 -9.51
CA PHE A 132 22.70 12.39 -8.36
C PHE A 132 21.85 12.54 -7.10
N GLY A 133 21.87 11.53 -6.22
CA GLY A 133 21.13 11.52 -4.97
C GLY A 133 20.06 10.43 -4.92
N ILE A 134 18.97 10.72 -4.23
CA ILE A 134 17.93 9.75 -3.86
C ILE A 134 17.26 9.12 -5.07
N LEU A 135 16.91 9.91 -6.09
CA LEU A 135 16.25 9.39 -7.28
C LEU A 135 17.15 8.48 -8.12
N ASN A 136 18.46 8.75 -8.16
CA ASN A 136 19.40 7.83 -8.78
C ASN A 136 19.53 6.53 -7.98
N LEU A 137 19.64 6.61 -6.66
CA LEU A 137 19.67 5.42 -5.78
C LEU A 137 18.40 4.58 -5.94
N TYR A 138 17.23 5.23 -5.99
CA TYR A 138 15.95 4.60 -6.27
C TYR A 138 15.92 3.88 -7.62
N HIS A 139 16.38 4.53 -8.69
CA HIS A 139 16.48 3.90 -10.00
C HIS A 139 17.45 2.72 -10.05
N VAL A 140 18.57 2.78 -9.30
CA VAL A 140 19.50 1.66 -9.16
C VAL A 140 18.81 0.46 -8.50
N CYS A 141 18.10 0.67 -7.39
CA CYS A 141 17.36 -0.42 -6.74
C CYS A 141 16.23 -1.00 -7.61
N ILE A 142 15.55 -0.17 -8.42
CA ILE A 142 14.57 -0.66 -9.40
C ILE A 142 15.25 -1.57 -10.44
N LYS A 143 16.45 -1.22 -10.91
CA LYS A 143 17.22 -2.06 -11.85
C LYS A 143 17.70 -3.36 -11.20
N GLU A 144 18.14 -3.30 -9.95
CA GLU A 144 18.47 -4.51 -9.16
C GLU A 144 17.25 -5.45 -9.10
N LEU A 145 16.06 -4.91 -8.79
CA LEU A 145 14.84 -5.70 -8.75
C LEU A 145 14.47 -6.27 -10.13
N LEU A 146 14.62 -5.46 -11.20
CA LEU A 146 14.36 -5.93 -12.56
C LEU A 146 15.22 -7.15 -12.94
N HIS A 147 16.50 -7.12 -12.55
CA HIS A 147 17.44 -8.20 -12.82
C HIS A 147 17.08 -9.48 -12.06
N LEU A 148 16.63 -9.37 -10.81
CA LEU A 148 16.17 -10.52 -10.02
C LEU A 148 14.96 -11.24 -10.63
N PHE A 149 14.22 -10.59 -11.53
CA PHE A 149 13.07 -11.16 -12.23
C PHE A 149 13.35 -11.43 -13.72
N GLU A 150 14.60 -11.37 -14.19
CA GLU A 150 14.91 -11.41 -15.63
C GLU A 150 14.44 -12.68 -16.34
N GLY A 151 14.37 -13.80 -15.62
CA GLY A 151 13.88 -15.10 -16.09
C GLY A 151 12.37 -15.15 -16.35
N ASP A 152 11.57 -14.28 -15.71
CA ASP A 152 10.11 -14.28 -15.85
C ASP A 152 9.62 -13.06 -16.65
N THR A 153 9.31 -13.31 -17.92
CA THR A 153 8.87 -12.25 -18.84
C THR A 153 7.57 -11.56 -18.43
N ALA A 154 6.70 -12.21 -17.66
CA ALA A 154 5.44 -11.65 -17.19
C ALA A 154 5.63 -10.86 -15.89
N LEU A 155 6.42 -11.37 -14.95
CA LEU A 155 6.62 -10.74 -13.65
C LEU A 155 7.65 -9.61 -13.67
N ARG A 156 8.67 -9.65 -14.54
CA ARG A 156 9.73 -8.62 -14.57
C ARG A 156 9.21 -7.19 -14.71
N GLY A 157 8.22 -6.98 -15.58
CA GLY A 157 7.62 -5.66 -15.79
C GLY A 157 6.76 -5.25 -14.60
N LEU A 158 5.96 -6.18 -14.09
CA LEU A 158 5.09 -5.98 -12.94
C LEU A 158 5.89 -5.61 -11.68
N ALA A 159 7.02 -6.28 -11.46
CA ALA A 159 7.91 -6.07 -10.32
C ALA A 159 8.44 -4.63 -10.23
N VAL A 160 8.57 -3.92 -11.36
CA VAL A 160 9.18 -2.59 -11.40
C VAL A 160 8.22 -1.44 -11.68
N TRP A 161 7.09 -1.72 -12.34
CA TRP A 161 6.20 -0.68 -12.88
C TRP A 161 5.56 0.20 -11.80
N GLY A 162 5.15 -0.39 -10.67
CA GLY A 162 4.57 0.31 -9.54
C GLY A 162 5.53 1.32 -8.91
N TRP A 163 6.81 0.99 -8.80
CA TRP A 163 7.84 1.91 -8.28
C TRP A 163 8.04 3.14 -9.17
N ILE A 164 7.97 2.97 -10.50
CA ILE A 164 8.07 4.12 -11.42
C ILE A 164 6.81 4.99 -11.32
N ASN A 165 5.62 4.38 -11.34
CA ASN A 165 4.36 5.10 -11.22
C ASN A 165 4.19 5.84 -9.89
N TYR A 166 4.78 5.33 -8.81
CA TYR A 166 4.74 5.98 -7.50
C TYR A 166 5.22 7.43 -7.58
N ILE A 167 6.35 7.67 -8.25
CA ILE A 167 6.94 9.00 -8.39
C ILE A 167 6.02 9.96 -9.15
N ASP A 168 5.41 9.49 -10.25
CA ASP A 168 4.41 10.27 -10.99
C ASP A 168 3.14 10.52 -10.15
N GLY A 169 2.72 9.53 -9.35
CA GLY A 169 1.59 9.65 -8.43
C GLY A 169 1.83 10.73 -7.37
N CYS A 170 2.99 10.68 -6.71
CA CYS A 170 3.44 11.70 -5.76
C CYS A 170 3.46 13.11 -6.37
N LEU A 171 3.95 13.24 -7.60
CA LEU A 171 3.94 14.51 -8.34
C LEU A 171 2.52 15.04 -8.52
N LEU A 172 1.57 14.17 -8.88
CA LEU A 172 0.16 14.54 -9.06
C LEU A 172 -0.48 14.95 -7.73
N GLU A 173 -0.27 14.20 -6.65
CA GLU A 173 -0.78 14.52 -5.31
C GLU A 173 -0.29 15.90 -4.85
N LYS A 174 1.02 16.17 -4.97
CA LYS A 174 1.58 17.47 -4.59
C LYS A 174 1.08 18.61 -5.48
N ARG A 175 0.86 18.39 -6.78
CA ARG A 175 0.27 19.40 -7.69
C ARG A 175 -1.17 19.75 -7.31
N LEU A 176 -1.97 18.75 -6.95
CA LEU A 176 -3.33 18.97 -6.46
C LEU A 176 -3.34 19.84 -5.20
N LEU A 177 -2.38 19.61 -4.29
CA LEU A 177 -2.24 20.36 -3.05
C LEU A 177 -1.68 21.78 -3.21
N THR A 178 -0.86 22.05 -4.23
CA THR A 178 -0.11 23.31 -4.37
C THR A 178 -0.62 24.23 -5.47
N THR A 179 -0.98 23.69 -6.63
CA THR A 179 -1.39 24.46 -7.81
C THR A 179 -2.91 24.60 -7.87
N ASP A 180 -3.63 23.56 -7.48
CA ASP A 180 -5.09 23.58 -7.49
C ASP A 180 -5.69 24.19 -6.23
N THR A 181 -5.00 24.31 -5.09
CA THR A 181 -5.52 25.06 -3.93
C THR A 181 -5.64 26.57 -4.20
N ASP A 182 -4.73 27.16 -4.97
CA ASP A 182 -4.85 28.53 -5.47
C ASP A 182 -6.00 28.72 -6.47
N ASN A 183 -6.39 27.64 -7.16
CA ASN A 183 -7.54 27.62 -8.08
C ASN A 183 -8.85 27.18 -7.41
N LEU A 184 -8.82 26.36 -6.34
CA LEU A 184 -9.94 25.86 -5.55
C LEU A 184 -10.40 26.89 -4.52
N SER A 185 -9.48 27.67 -3.95
CA SER A 185 -9.85 28.86 -3.16
C SER A 185 -10.56 29.93 -4.03
N LYS A 186 -10.22 30.01 -5.32
CA LYS A 186 -10.86 30.90 -6.31
C LYS A 186 -12.05 30.26 -7.04
N ARG A 187 -12.17 28.93 -6.99
CA ARG A 187 -13.30 28.16 -7.50
C ARG A 187 -13.76 27.21 -6.39
N ARG A 188 -14.78 27.63 -5.63
CA ARG A 188 -15.90 26.71 -5.36
C ARG A 188 -16.10 25.89 -6.62
N CYS A 189 -16.24 24.58 -6.52
CA CYS A 189 -16.55 23.66 -7.62
C CYS A 189 -17.79 24.12 -8.44
N ASN A 190 -17.63 25.20 -9.21
CA ASN A 190 -18.60 25.88 -10.06
C ASN A 190 -18.22 25.65 -11.53
N GLY A 191 -17.20 24.82 -11.79
CA GLY A 191 -16.68 24.51 -13.12
C GLY A 191 -17.37 23.34 -13.80
N ILE A 192 -18.11 22.50 -13.06
CA ILE A 192 -19.18 21.71 -13.65
C ILE A 192 -20.37 22.66 -13.68
N SER A 193 -20.58 23.35 -14.80
CA SER A 193 -21.83 24.08 -15.02
C SER A 193 -23.00 23.15 -14.66
N ASN A 194 -24.03 23.65 -13.99
CA ASN A 194 -25.25 22.89 -13.67
C ASN A 194 -25.79 22.09 -14.89
N ALA A 195 -25.50 22.52 -16.11
CA ALA A 195 -25.81 21.81 -17.35
C ALA A 195 -25.12 20.44 -17.55
N ALA A 196 -23.93 20.20 -16.98
CA ALA A 196 -23.22 18.90 -17.09
C ALA A 196 -23.58 17.93 -15.96
N GLN A 197 -24.15 18.44 -14.86
CA GLN A 197 -24.64 17.65 -13.74
C GLN A 197 -26.04 17.06 -14.01
N GLU A 198 -26.80 17.65 -14.94
CA GLU A 198 -28.14 17.19 -15.32
C GLU A 198 -28.14 16.07 -16.38
N THR A 199 -27.06 15.90 -17.15
CA THR A 199 -27.04 14.96 -18.29
C THR A 199 -26.17 13.73 -18.10
N SER A 200 -25.39 13.66 -17.03
CA SER A 200 -24.60 12.46 -16.70
C SER A 200 -25.27 11.77 -15.51
N PRO A 201 -25.44 10.42 -15.53
CA PRO A 201 -25.80 9.70 -14.31
C PRO A 201 -24.88 10.14 -13.17
N LYS A 202 -25.32 10.03 -11.92
CA LYS A 202 -24.49 10.21 -10.70
C LYS A 202 -23.38 9.15 -10.66
N ALA A 203 -22.52 9.13 -11.67
CA ALA A 203 -21.37 8.27 -11.81
C ALA A 203 -20.42 8.73 -10.71
N GLY A 204 -20.31 7.92 -9.66
CA GLY A 204 -19.34 8.15 -8.60
C GLY A 204 -17.98 8.42 -9.22
N ILE A 205 -17.39 9.55 -8.86
CA ILE A 205 -16.07 9.93 -9.35
C ILE A 205 -15.08 8.94 -8.72
N ASN A 206 -14.58 7.99 -9.51
CA ASN A 206 -13.58 7.00 -9.08
C ASN A 206 -12.16 7.60 -8.96
N PHE A 207 -12.06 8.92 -8.89
CA PHE A 207 -10.79 9.65 -8.81
C PHE A 207 -9.94 9.24 -7.60
N PRO A 208 -10.47 9.09 -6.37
CA PRO A 208 -9.63 8.72 -5.23
C PRO A 208 -8.98 7.34 -5.43
N LEU A 209 -9.75 6.35 -5.91
CA LEU A 209 -9.22 5.02 -6.20
C LEU A 209 -8.20 5.03 -7.35
N TRP A 210 -8.43 5.85 -8.38
CA TRP A 210 -7.48 6.00 -9.48
C TRP A 210 -6.14 6.60 -9.01
N MET A 211 -6.19 7.68 -8.21
CA MET A 211 -4.99 8.27 -7.58
C MET A 211 -4.29 7.24 -6.70
N ARG A 212 -5.05 6.54 -5.86
CA ARG A 212 -4.52 5.53 -4.95
C ARG A 212 -3.79 4.41 -5.69
N ASN A 213 -4.32 3.94 -6.82
CA ASN A 213 -3.67 2.92 -7.63
C ASN A 213 -2.29 3.37 -8.17
N LYS A 214 -2.05 4.68 -8.33
CA LYS A 214 -0.74 5.21 -8.72
C LYS A 214 0.27 5.17 -7.57
N THR A 215 -0.15 5.49 -6.35
CA THR A 215 0.74 5.60 -5.18
C THR A 215 0.80 4.34 -4.31
N ALA A 216 -0.03 3.32 -4.55
CA ALA A 216 -0.04 2.08 -3.77
C ALA A 216 1.10 1.12 -4.08
N ILE A 217 1.77 1.27 -5.22
CA ILE A 217 2.84 0.35 -5.67
C ILE A 217 2.37 -1.12 -5.73
N GLY A 218 1.05 -1.32 -5.85
CA GLY A 218 0.40 -2.61 -5.62
C GLY A 218 0.95 -3.71 -6.52
N GLU A 219 1.03 -3.45 -7.83
CA GLU A 219 1.56 -4.39 -8.83
C GLU A 219 2.97 -4.88 -8.49
N SER A 220 3.86 -3.99 -8.03
CA SER A 220 5.23 -4.36 -7.72
C SER A 220 5.35 -5.20 -6.45
N PHE A 221 4.47 -4.98 -5.47
CA PHE A 221 4.35 -5.88 -4.31
C PHE A 221 3.67 -7.21 -4.66
N ILE A 222 2.98 -7.31 -5.79
CA ILE A 222 2.38 -8.56 -6.23
C ILE A 222 3.41 -9.51 -6.85
N ALA A 223 4.37 -9.01 -7.63
CA ALA A 223 5.28 -9.86 -8.37
C ALA A 223 6.00 -10.94 -7.51
N PRO A 224 6.53 -10.65 -6.31
CA PRO A 224 7.18 -11.65 -5.47
C PRO A 224 6.23 -12.72 -4.91
N ILE A 225 4.93 -12.45 -4.83
CA ILE A 225 3.91 -13.44 -4.43
C ILE A 225 3.85 -14.56 -5.46
N PHE A 226 4.03 -14.21 -6.73
CA PHE A 226 3.87 -15.13 -7.86
C PHE A 226 5.18 -15.67 -8.42
N HIS A 227 6.33 -15.17 -7.93
CA HIS A 227 7.66 -15.67 -8.26
C HIS A 227 8.02 -16.86 -7.38
N SER A 228 7.63 -18.08 -7.77
CA SER A 228 7.94 -19.29 -6.99
C SER A 228 9.17 -20.05 -7.49
N THR A 229 9.46 -20.03 -8.80
CA THR A 229 10.69 -20.58 -9.40
C THR A 229 11.10 -19.77 -10.64
N GLU A 230 12.39 -19.77 -10.98
CA GLU A 230 12.94 -19.05 -12.15
C GLU A 230 12.33 -19.50 -13.49
N GLU A 231 11.89 -20.77 -13.58
CA GLU A 231 11.32 -21.37 -14.80
C GLU A 231 9.79 -21.50 -14.75
N GLN A 232 9.12 -20.79 -13.83
CA GLN A 232 7.70 -20.94 -13.62
C GLN A 232 6.87 -20.50 -14.83
N GLY A 233 6.17 -21.46 -15.44
CA GLY A 233 5.03 -21.15 -16.29
C GLY A 233 3.85 -20.68 -15.44
N LEU A 234 3.66 -19.36 -15.29
CA LEU A 234 2.51 -18.82 -14.56
C LEU A 234 1.19 -19.29 -15.18
N PRO A 235 0.23 -19.82 -14.38
CA PRO A 235 -1.12 -20.10 -14.85
C PRO A 235 -1.89 -18.78 -15.03
N LEU A 236 -1.58 -18.06 -16.11
CA LEU A 236 -1.96 -16.66 -16.34
C LEU A 236 -3.47 -16.42 -16.20
N SER A 237 -4.32 -17.37 -16.58
CA SER A 237 -5.78 -17.20 -16.55
C SER A 237 -6.37 -17.09 -15.14
N ARG A 238 -5.80 -17.76 -14.12
CA ARG A 238 -6.21 -17.60 -12.71
C ARG A 238 -5.50 -16.42 -12.07
N TYR A 239 -4.19 -16.33 -12.30
CA TYR A 239 -3.33 -15.27 -11.80
C TYR A 239 -3.81 -13.86 -12.17
N LEU A 240 -4.06 -13.60 -13.46
CA LEU A 240 -4.49 -12.27 -13.93
C LEU A 240 -5.84 -11.85 -13.36
N ARG A 241 -6.70 -12.81 -12.97
CA ARG A 241 -8.00 -12.51 -12.35
C ARG A 241 -7.87 -12.09 -10.89
N ALA A 242 -6.83 -12.54 -10.19
CA ALA A 242 -6.59 -12.16 -8.80
C ALA A 242 -5.85 -10.80 -8.69
N LEU A 243 -5.05 -10.41 -9.69
CA LEU A 243 -4.23 -9.19 -9.65
C LEU A 243 -4.99 -7.93 -9.22
N PRO A 244 -6.18 -7.60 -9.80
CA PRO A 244 -6.86 -6.36 -9.44
C PRO A 244 -7.29 -6.34 -7.98
N ASP A 245 -7.80 -7.46 -7.46
CA ASP A 245 -8.23 -7.56 -6.07
C ASP A 245 -7.03 -7.55 -5.12
N ILE A 246 -5.88 -8.14 -5.48
CA ILE A 246 -4.67 -8.06 -4.64
C ILE A 246 -4.13 -6.63 -4.61
N SER A 247 -4.10 -5.94 -5.74
CA SER A 247 -3.65 -4.54 -5.79
C SER A 247 -4.58 -3.64 -4.98
N TYR A 248 -5.90 -3.90 -5.06
CA TYR A 248 -6.90 -3.22 -4.24
C TYR A 248 -6.67 -3.50 -2.75
N PHE A 249 -6.42 -4.76 -2.37
CA PHE A 249 -6.08 -5.14 -1.00
C PHE A 249 -4.88 -4.36 -0.49
N ILE A 250 -3.77 -4.32 -1.23
CA ILE A 250 -2.55 -3.62 -0.81
C ILE A 250 -2.83 -2.15 -0.55
N GLY A 251 -3.47 -1.47 -1.51
CA GLY A 251 -3.79 -0.06 -1.39
C GLY A 251 -4.73 0.25 -0.21
N VAL A 252 -5.90 -0.38 -0.22
CA VAL A 252 -6.99 -0.07 0.72
C VAL A 252 -6.75 -0.61 2.12
N MET A 253 -6.10 -1.76 2.27
CA MET A 253 -5.73 -2.27 3.60
C MET A 253 -4.72 -1.32 4.27
N ASN A 254 -3.77 -0.76 3.51
CA ASN A 254 -2.89 0.28 4.03
C ASN A 254 -3.69 1.52 4.46
N ASP A 255 -4.63 2.02 3.66
CA ASP A 255 -5.48 3.17 4.03
C ASP A 255 -6.31 2.90 5.31
N ILE A 256 -6.83 1.68 5.47
CA ILE A 256 -7.58 1.27 6.67
C ILE A 256 -6.68 1.23 7.91
N LEU A 257 -5.48 0.66 7.78
CA LEU A 257 -4.54 0.49 8.88
C LEU A 257 -3.77 1.79 9.20
N SER A 258 -3.63 2.69 8.24
CA SER A 258 -3.03 4.01 8.42
C SER A 258 -4.01 5.06 8.93
N PHE A 259 -5.33 4.86 8.74
CA PHE A 259 -6.35 5.82 9.13
C PHE A 259 -6.15 6.38 10.54
N HIS A 260 -5.80 5.54 11.53
CA HIS A 260 -5.57 6.01 12.90
C HIS A 260 -4.43 7.03 13.01
N LYS A 261 -3.27 6.75 12.40
CA LYS A 261 -2.12 7.68 12.46
C LYS A 261 -2.44 9.00 11.74
N GLU A 262 -3.21 8.93 10.65
CA GLU A 262 -3.56 10.06 9.80
C GLU A 262 -4.56 10.98 10.51
N GLU A 263 -5.58 10.40 11.16
CA GLU A 263 -6.53 11.14 12.00
C GLU A 263 -5.82 11.83 13.17
N LEU A 264 -4.86 11.16 13.81
CA LEU A 264 -4.04 11.77 14.87
C LEU A 264 -3.15 12.91 14.36
N ALA A 265 -2.75 12.88 13.09
CA ALA A 265 -1.98 13.94 12.45
C ALA A 265 -2.86 15.06 11.88
N GLY A 266 -4.19 14.90 11.87
CA GLY A 266 -5.12 15.85 11.26
C GLY A 266 -5.06 15.86 9.73
N GLU A 267 -4.57 14.78 9.12
CA GLU A 267 -4.51 14.62 7.67
C GLU A 267 -5.93 14.54 7.08
N SER A 268 -6.26 15.43 6.15
CA SER A 268 -7.57 15.48 5.50
C SER A 268 -7.53 15.13 4.01
N VAL A 269 -6.34 14.85 3.49
CA VAL A 269 -6.09 14.49 2.09
C VAL A 269 -5.53 13.06 2.05
N ASN A 270 -6.38 12.11 2.42
CA ASN A 270 -6.14 10.69 2.31
C ASN A 270 -7.31 9.99 1.59
N MET A 271 -7.12 8.72 1.26
CA MET A 271 -8.11 7.95 0.50
C MET A 271 -9.51 7.96 1.15
N ILE A 272 -9.60 7.78 2.47
CA ILE A 272 -10.88 7.73 3.18
C ILE A 272 -11.60 9.09 3.11
N HIS A 273 -10.89 10.21 3.32
CA HIS A 273 -11.48 11.54 3.22
C HIS A 273 -11.89 11.88 1.78
N LEU A 274 -11.00 11.68 0.81
CA LEU A 274 -11.28 11.95 -0.61
C LEU A 274 -12.47 11.13 -1.13
N GLN A 275 -12.56 9.86 -0.71
CA GLN A 275 -13.67 8.98 -1.05
C GLN A 275 -14.96 9.40 -0.33
N THR A 276 -14.89 9.86 0.92
CA THR A 276 -16.04 10.41 1.66
C THR A 276 -16.63 11.61 0.94
N HIS A 277 -15.79 12.55 0.48
CA HIS A 277 -16.24 13.69 -0.32
C HIS A 277 -16.91 13.23 -1.62
N SER A 278 -16.29 12.30 -2.34
CA SER A 278 -16.84 11.75 -3.59
C SER A 278 -18.19 11.04 -3.39
N PHE A 279 -18.37 10.33 -2.26
CA PHE A 279 -19.63 9.66 -1.94
C PHE A 279 -20.73 10.61 -1.46
N LYS A 280 -20.41 11.67 -0.71
CA LYS A 280 -21.38 12.72 -0.38
C LYS A 280 -21.99 13.33 -1.63
N GLU A 281 -21.16 13.61 -2.64
CA GLU A 281 -21.59 14.21 -3.90
C GLU A 281 -22.43 13.25 -4.77
N SER A 282 -22.06 11.97 -4.82
CA SER A 282 -22.68 10.99 -5.74
C SER A 282 -23.82 10.17 -5.12
N ARG A 283 -23.71 9.77 -3.85
CA ARG A 283 -24.64 8.85 -3.16
C ARG A 283 -25.61 9.58 -2.22
N GLY A 284 -25.34 10.83 -1.85
CA GLY A 284 -26.18 11.61 -0.94
C GLY A 284 -25.95 11.22 0.53
N SER A 285 -27.02 10.92 1.26
CA SER A 285 -26.99 10.67 2.71
C SER A 285 -26.62 9.23 3.07
N GLY A 286 -25.76 9.06 4.08
CA GLY A 286 -25.45 7.78 4.70
C GLY A 286 -26.57 7.27 5.63
N PRO A 287 -26.37 6.13 6.33
CA PRO A 287 -27.36 5.51 7.21
C PRO A 287 -27.88 6.42 8.33
N SER A 288 -27.10 7.42 8.72
CA SER A 288 -27.40 8.41 9.76
C SER A 288 -27.96 9.73 9.22
N GLY A 289 -28.23 9.84 7.91
CA GLY A 289 -28.71 11.07 7.26
C GLY A 289 -27.61 11.94 6.64
N GLU A 290 -26.34 11.69 6.93
CA GLU A 290 -25.17 12.26 6.25
C GLU A 290 -24.12 11.15 6.03
N TRP A 291 -23.43 11.15 4.89
CA TRP A 291 -22.35 10.18 4.64
C TRP A 291 -21.07 10.62 5.35
N THR A 292 -20.55 9.84 6.29
CA THR A 292 -19.40 10.21 7.13
C THR A 292 -18.11 9.49 6.74
N ALA A 293 -16.97 9.92 7.29
CA ALA A 293 -15.71 9.20 7.16
C ALA A 293 -15.80 7.76 7.71
N LEU A 294 -16.56 7.57 8.80
CA LEU A 294 -16.82 6.25 9.37
C LEU A 294 -17.64 5.36 8.41
N ASP A 295 -18.60 5.92 7.67
CA ASP A 295 -19.35 5.18 6.65
C ASP A 295 -18.43 4.72 5.50
N THR A 296 -17.52 5.59 5.05
CA THR A 296 -16.49 5.24 4.08
C THR A 296 -15.53 4.18 4.62
N PHE A 297 -15.06 4.32 5.85
CA PHE A 297 -14.21 3.32 6.51
C PHE A 297 -14.90 1.95 6.54
N ASN A 298 -16.15 1.90 7.00
CA ASN A 298 -16.95 0.67 7.03
C ASN A 298 -17.13 0.06 5.62
N HIS A 299 -17.39 0.92 4.62
CA HIS A 299 -17.52 0.48 3.23
C HIS A 299 -16.22 -0.13 2.71
N LEU A 300 -15.08 0.53 2.92
CA LEU A 300 -13.77 0.02 2.48
C LEU A 300 -13.39 -1.27 3.22
N CYS A 301 -13.72 -1.41 4.51
CA CYS A 301 -13.56 -2.68 5.22
C CYS A 301 -14.37 -3.81 4.57
N ASN A 302 -15.60 -3.55 4.12
CA ASN A 302 -16.40 -4.56 3.43
C ASN A 302 -15.82 -4.90 2.04
N GLU A 303 -15.43 -3.89 1.27
CA GLU A 303 -14.85 -4.09 -0.07
C GLU A 303 -13.52 -4.85 0.00
N VAL A 304 -12.64 -4.54 0.96
CA VAL A 304 -11.37 -5.25 1.12
C VAL A 304 -11.57 -6.69 1.60
N ARG A 305 -12.56 -6.94 2.48
CA ARG A 305 -12.96 -8.30 2.86
C ARG A 305 -13.43 -9.09 1.64
N ASP A 306 -14.31 -8.50 0.84
CA ASP A 306 -14.87 -9.16 -0.34
C ASP A 306 -13.79 -9.42 -1.40
N ALA A 307 -12.82 -8.50 -1.56
CA ALA A 307 -11.63 -8.72 -2.40
C ALA A 307 -10.81 -9.91 -1.89
N ILE A 308 -10.53 -10.00 -0.59
CA ILE A 308 -9.81 -11.14 0.00
C ILE A 308 -10.56 -12.46 -0.23
N TYR A 309 -11.88 -12.48 -0.08
CA TYR A 309 -12.68 -13.67 -0.38
C TYR A 309 -12.59 -14.08 -1.84
N ARG A 310 -12.70 -13.13 -2.79
CA ARG A 310 -12.52 -13.42 -4.22
C ARG A 310 -11.12 -13.96 -4.52
N ILE A 311 -10.06 -13.38 -3.94
CA ILE A 311 -8.70 -13.87 -4.12
C ILE A 311 -8.57 -15.30 -3.58
N ASN A 312 -9.09 -15.56 -2.38
CA ASN A 312 -9.02 -16.88 -1.76
C ASN A 312 -9.73 -17.95 -2.61
N GLU A 313 -10.88 -17.61 -3.19
CA GLU A 313 -11.62 -18.49 -4.12
C GLU A 313 -10.85 -18.71 -5.43
N ILE A 314 -10.33 -17.65 -6.06
CA ILE A 314 -9.59 -17.73 -7.32
C ILE A 314 -8.30 -18.57 -7.16
N LEU A 315 -7.59 -18.37 -6.04
CA LEU A 315 -6.34 -19.08 -5.72
C LEU A 315 -6.59 -20.40 -4.97
N ARG A 316 -7.85 -20.73 -4.66
CA ARG A 316 -8.28 -21.94 -3.94
C ARG A 316 -7.49 -22.17 -2.66
N VAL A 317 -7.34 -21.12 -1.85
CA VAL A 317 -6.46 -21.11 -0.67
C VAL A 317 -6.80 -22.24 0.30
N GLN A 318 -8.08 -22.46 0.60
CA GLN A 318 -8.52 -23.49 1.53
C GLN A 318 -8.19 -24.92 1.03
N ASP A 319 -8.34 -25.16 -0.29
CA ASP A 319 -7.98 -26.45 -0.89
C ASP A 319 -6.47 -26.69 -0.80
N CYS A 320 -5.67 -25.66 -1.10
CA CYS A 320 -4.22 -25.71 -1.03
C CYS A 320 -3.71 -25.90 0.42
N GLU A 321 -4.30 -25.21 1.40
CA GLU A 321 -3.98 -25.41 2.82
C GLU A 321 -4.33 -26.84 3.27
N LYS A 322 -5.47 -27.38 2.82
CA LYS A 322 -5.87 -28.76 3.10
C LYS A 322 -4.90 -29.77 2.50
N ILE A 323 -4.46 -29.58 1.27
CA ILE A 323 -3.46 -30.44 0.61
C ILE A 323 -2.19 -30.55 1.44
N VAL A 324 -1.69 -29.41 1.93
CA VAL A 324 -0.46 -29.34 2.74
C VAL A 324 -0.66 -30.01 4.09
N ARG A 325 -1.76 -29.70 4.79
CA ARG A 325 -2.06 -30.25 6.11
C ARG A 325 -2.25 -31.77 6.07
N ASP A 326 -2.98 -32.26 5.08
CA ASP A 326 -3.39 -33.66 4.99
C ASP A 326 -2.36 -34.51 4.21
N GLY A 327 -1.27 -33.91 3.69
CA GLY A 327 -0.29 -34.60 2.84
C GLY A 327 -0.88 -35.19 1.56
N SER A 328 -1.97 -34.60 1.06
CA SER A 328 -2.76 -35.16 -0.05
C SER A 328 -2.18 -34.84 -1.42
N ASN A 329 -2.49 -35.65 -2.43
CA ASN A 329 -2.08 -35.37 -3.81
C ASN A 329 -2.99 -34.32 -4.47
N GLY A 330 -2.49 -33.09 -4.63
CA GLY A 330 -3.22 -31.97 -5.25
C GLY A 330 -3.71 -32.23 -6.68
N LYS A 331 -3.11 -33.17 -7.41
CA LYS A 331 -3.54 -33.54 -8.77
C LYS A 331 -4.98 -34.05 -8.81
N SER A 332 -5.42 -34.74 -7.74
CA SER A 332 -6.81 -35.21 -7.60
C SER A 332 -7.83 -34.06 -7.55
N MET A 333 -7.40 -32.87 -7.15
CA MET A 333 -8.21 -31.65 -7.07
C MET A 333 -7.95 -30.70 -8.24
N GLY A 334 -7.17 -31.11 -9.25
CA GLY A 334 -6.79 -30.26 -10.37
C GLY A 334 -5.87 -29.10 -9.99
N LEU A 335 -5.06 -29.28 -8.93
CA LEU A 335 -4.08 -28.31 -8.45
C LEU A 335 -2.66 -28.85 -8.67
N SER A 336 -1.82 -28.02 -9.26
CA SER A 336 -0.38 -28.26 -9.40
C SER A 336 0.38 -27.83 -8.14
N GLU A 337 1.65 -28.20 -8.04
CA GLU A 337 2.55 -27.72 -6.97
C GLU A 337 2.69 -26.19 -7.01
N VAL A 338 2.71 -25.60 -8.21
CA VAL A 338 2.75 -24.15 -8.41
C VAL A 338 1.48 -23.47 -7.89
N ASP A 339 0.29 -24.05 -8.13
CA ASP A 339 -0.96 -23.51 -7.57
C ASP A 339 -0.92 -23.49 -6.03
N VAL A 340 -0.43 -24.58 -5.41
CA VAL A 340 -0.28 -24.67 -3.96
C VAL A 340 0.72 -23.64 -3.43
N ALA A 341 1.89 -23.51 -4.07
CA ALA A 341 2.92 -22.56 -3.68
C ALA A 341 2.42 -21.11 -3.75
N ILE A 342 1.73 -20.73 -4.82
CA ILE A 342 1.15 -19.40 -4.99
C ILE A 342 0.10 -19.10 -3.92
N ALA A 343 -0.82 -20.04 -3.66
CA ALA A 343 -1.87 -19.87 -2.66
C ALA A 343 -1.28 -19.65 -1.25
N LEU A 344 -0.23 -20.42 -0.90
CA LEU A 344 0.49 -20.24 0.36
C LEU A 344 1.26 -18.92 0.42
N ARG A 345 1.89 -18.49 -0.68
CA ARG A 345 2.57 -17.19 -0.77
C ARG A 345 1.59 -16.04 -0.58
N TRP A 346 0.42 -16.07 -1.23
CA TRP A 346 -0.64 -15.09 -1.01
C TRP A 346 -1.09 -15.07 0.46
N ARG A 347 -1.33 -16.26 1.04
CA ARG A 347 -1.73 -16.39 2.45
C ARG A 347 -0.73 -15.70 3.38
N LYS A 348 0.56 -15.99 3.20
CA LYS A 348 1.64 -15.39 3.99
C LYS A 348 1.81 -13.90 3.72
N PHE A 349 1.65 -13.45 2.47
CA PHE A 349 1.68 -12.04 2.13
C PHE A 349 0.58 -11.26 2.86
N LYS A 350 -0.67 -11.71 2.77
CA LYS A 350 -1.81 -11.07 3.45
C LYS A 350 -1.55 -10.94 4.95
N ASP A 351 -1.19 -12.05 5.60
CA ASP A 351 -0.98 -12.08 7.05
C ASP A 351 0.25 -11.24 7.43
N GLY A 352 1.38 -11.39 6.74
CA GLY A 352 2.61 -10.63 7.00
C GLY A 352 2.49 -9.14 6.75
N TYR A 353 1.74 -8.71 5.72
CA TYR A 353 1.47 -7.30 5.42
C TYR A 353 0.64 -6.65 6.52
N ILE A 354 -0.39 -7.34 7.03
CA ILE A 354 -1.18 -6.88 8.17
C ILE A 354 -0.33 -6.86 9.44
N SER A 355 0.45 -7.92 9.72
CA SER A 355 1.34 -7.96 10.89
C SER A 355 2.33 -6.81 10.90
N TRP A 356 2.93 -6.48 9.75
CA TRP A 356 3.84 -5.34 9.64
C TRP A 356 3.17 -4.03 10.08
N HIS A 357 1.94 -3.75 9.64
CA HIS A 357 1.22 -2.56 10.06
C HIS A 357 0.91 -2.55 11.56
N LEU A 358 0.42 -3.68 12.09
CA LEU A 358 0.04 -3.78 13.51
C LEU A 358 1.23 -3.68 14.46
N GLU A 359 2.40 -4.18 14.06
CA GLU A 359 3.60 -4.20 14.90
C GLU A 359 4.50 -2.97 14.72
N THR A 360 4.32 -2.21 13.65
CA THR A 360 5.18 -1.06 13.34
C THR A 360 4.70 0.19 14.08
N PRO A 361 5.56 0.86 14.88
CA PRO A 361 5.17 2.06 15.62
C PRO A 361 4.65 3.23 14.75
N ARG A 362 4.99 3.27 13.46
CA ARG A 362 4.51 4.28 12.48
C ARG A 362 2.99 4.39 12.47
N TYR A 363 2.27 3.27 12.64
CA TYR A 363 0.80 3.23 12.52
C TYR A 363 0.06 3.50 13.83
N LYS A 364 0.76 3.50 14.98
CA LYS A 364 0.20 3.77 16.31
C LYS A 364 -0.99 2.88 16.68
N LEU A 365 -0.96 1.60 16.27
CA LEU A 365 -2.04 0.64 16.46
C LEU A 365 -1.91 -0.18 17.76
N ASP A 366 -1.22 0.33 18.78
CA ASP A 366 -0.92 -0.38 20.04
C ASP A 366 -2.17 -0.86 20.81
N PHE A 367 -3.35 -0.36 20.45
CA PHE A 367 -4.64 -0.78 20.99
C PHE A 367 -5.16 -2.10 20.39
N ILE A 368 -4.60 -2.56 19.26
CA ILE A 368 -4.83 -3.88 18.68
C ILE A 368 -3.65 -4.75 19.07
N ARG A 369 -3.91 -5.83 19.82
CA ARG A 369 -2.89 -6.80 20.22
C ARG A 369 -2.83 -7.94 19.20
N PRO A 370 -1.78 -8.05 18.36
CA PRO A 370 -1.69 -9.10 17.36
C PRO A 370 -1.77 -10.50 17.95
N GLU A 371 -1.35 -10.67 19.21
CA GLU A 371 -1.36 -11.95 19.93
C GLU A 371 -2.76 -12.53 20.09
N GLN A 372 -3.81 -11.70 20.01
CA GLN A 372 -5.21 -12.15 20.04
C GLN A 372 -5.61 -12.92 18.78
N PHE A 373 -4.79 -12.86 17.74
CA PHE A 373 -5.01 -13.51 16.44
C PHE A 373 -3.98 -14.63 16.18
N GLN A 374 -3.30 -15.11 17.22
CA GLN A 374 -2.48 -16.33 17.12
C GLN A 374 -3.39 -17.54 16.94
N THR A 375 -3.01 -18.44 16.04
CA THR A 375 -3.64 -19.76 15.93
C THR A 375 -2.84 -20.75 16.75
N ASP A 376 -3.53 -21.63 17.46
CA ASP A 376 -2.96 -22.79 18.15
C ASP A 376 -2.15 -23.71 17.24
#